data_AF-A0A653DVP0-F1
#
_entry.id   AF-A0A653DVP0-F1
#
_cell.length_a   1.000
_cell.length_b   1.000
_cell.length_c   1.000
_cell.angle_alpha   90.00
_cell.angle_beta   90.00
_cell.angle_gamma   90.00
#
_symmetry.space_group_name_H-M   'P 1'
#
loop_
_entity.id
_entity.type
_entity.pdbx_description
1 polymer ?
#
loop_
_entity_poly.entity_id
_entity_poly.type
_entity_poly.pdbx_seq_one_letter_code
_entity_poly.pdbx_strand_id
1 'polypeptide(L)'
;MFTYRDFEMGTLGLAWTGDLKNAGGVCEKNGHYRGSMKSLNTGIVTLLNYGKHVPPAVSHVTLAHEIGHNFGSPHDPEQCSPGGEDGNFIMFARATSGDKKNNNRFSPCSLKSINPVLNFKARSPKGCFTG
;
A
#
# COMPACT_ATOMS: atom_id res chain seq x y z
N MET A 1 -2.63 -0.38 11.05
CA MET A 1 -3.44 -1.13 12.04
C MET A 1 -3.63 -2.55 11.53
N PHE A 2 -3.46 -3.56 12.38
CA PHE A 2 -3.87 -4.94 12.07
C PHE A 2 -5.23 -5.21 12.71
N THR A 3 -6.07 -5.99 12.03
CA THR A 3 -7.38 -6.40 12.54
C THR A 3 -7.72 -7.84 12.14
N TYR A 4 -8.81 -8.35 12.68
CA TYR A 4 -9.38 -9.65 12.36
C TYR A 4 -10.88 -9.49 12.08
N ARG A 5 -11.19 -8.78 11.00
CA ARG A 5 -12.56 -8.48 10.57
C ARG A 5 -12.72 -8.86 9.11
N ASP A 6 -13.84 -9.48 8.78
CA ASP A 6 -14.17 -9.83 7.41
C ASP A 6 -14.78 -8.60 6.73
N PHE A 7 -14.06 -8.02 5.78
CA PHE A 7 -14.53 -6.85 5.04
C PHE A 7 -15.31 -7.27 3.79
N GLU A 8 -16.24 -6.43 3.38
CA GLU A 8 -17.08 -6.70 2.21
C GLU A 8 -16.24 -6.88 0.93
N MET A 9 -16.75 -7.75 0.05
CA MET A 9 -16.17 -8.04 -1.27
C MET A 9 -14.72 -8.59 -1.22
N GLY A 10 -14.29 -9.11 -0.08
CA GLY A 10 -12.99 -9.75 0.10
C GLY A 10 -11.81 -8.78 0.19
N THR A 11 -12.07 -7.56 0.65
CA THR A 11 -11.06 -6.53 0.86
C THR A 11 -10.12 -6.94 2.00
N LEU A 12 -8.81 -6.88 1.77
CA LEU A 12 -7.80 -7.25 2.77
C LEU A 12 -7.13 -6.07 3.47
N GLY A 13 -7.24 -4.87 2.91
CA GLY A 13 -6.62 -3.68 3.44
C GLY A 13 -7.14 -2.39 2.79
N LEU A 14 -6.75 -1.28 3.39
CA LEU A 14 -6.99 0.07 2.85
C LEU A 14 -5.94 1.03 3.40
N ALA A 15 -5.43 1.90 2.54
CA ALA A 15 -4.49 2.94 2.91
C ALA A 15 -4.80 4.26 2.20
N TRP A 16 -4.36 5.36 2.82
CA TRP A 16 -4.29 6.65 2.14
C TRP A 16 -3.07 6.68 1.23
N THR A 17 -3.30 6.93 -0.06
CA THR A 17 -2.23 7.00 -1.04
C THR A 17 -1.42 8.30 -0.89
N GLY A 18 -0.11 8.18 -0.87
CA GLY A 18 0.80 9.32 -0.90
C GLY A 18 0.75 10.03 -2.25
N ASP A 19 0.67 11.36 -2.23
CA ASP A 19 0.72 12.17 -3.45
C ASP A 19 1.50 13.47 -3.19
N LEU A 20 1.97 14.12 -4.26
CA LEU A 20 2.69 15.39 -4.18
C LEU A 20 1.77 16.60 -4.09
N LYS A 21 0.51 16.47 -4.52
CA LYS A 21 -0.46 17.58 -4.58
C LYS A 21 -1.55 17.43 -3.52
N ASN A 22 -1.90 16.20 -3.17
CA ASN A 22 -2.98 15.87 -2.25
C ASN A 22 -2.44 15.35 -0.91
N ALA A 23 -3.22 15.54 0.15
CA ALA A 23 -2.91 15.01 1.46
C ALA A 23 -3.08 13.48 1.50
N GLY A 24 -2.16 12.79 2.17
CA GLY A 24 -2.19 11.34 2.31
C GLY A 24 -0.82 10.69 2.35
N GLY A 25 -0.75 9.49 2.90
CA GLY A 25 0.43 8.66 2.87
C GLY A 25 1.56 9.13 3.80
N VAL A 26 2.78 8.75 3.43
CA VAL A 26 3.97 8.92 4.26
C VAL A 26 4.19 10.37 4.68
N CYS A 27 4.55 10.56 5.95
CA CYS A 27 4.83 11.85 6.58
C CYS A 27 3.69 12.89 6.52
N GLU A 28 2.45 12.47 6.23
CA GLU A 28 1.30 13.37 6.29
C GLU A 28 1.08 13.86 7.73
N LYS A 29 0.91 15.18 7.89
CA LYS A 29 0.69 15.79 9.21
C LYS A 29 -0.79 15.74 9.58
N ASN A 30 -1.08 15.79 10.87
CA ASN A 30 -2.45 15.96 11.34
C ASN A 30 -3.00 17.29 10.81
N GLY A 31 -4.15 17.24 10.15
CA GLY A 31 -4.75 18.38 9.46
C GLY A 31 -6.27 18.36 9.57
N HIS A 32 -6.92 19.47 9.20
CA HIS A 32 -8.37 19.58 9.25
C HIS A 32 -9.01 19.08 7.95
N TYR A 33 -9.75 17.97 8.01
CA TYR A 33 -10.37 17.32 6.85
C TYR A 33 -11.84 17.00 7.15
N ARG A 34 -12.75 17.52 6.31
CA ARG A 34 -14.20 17.32 6.44
C ARG A 34 -14.72 17.58 7.88
N GLY A 35 -14.37 18.74 8.44
CA GLY A 35 -14.89 19.19 9.75
C GLY A 35 -14.21 18.59 10.98
N SER A 36 -13.13 17.82 10.84
CA SER A 36 -12.42 17.23 11.98
C SER A 36 -10.91 17.12 11.73
N MET A 37 -10.12 17.08 12.80
CA MET A 37 -8.69 16.80 12.71
C MET A 37 -8.45 15.32 12.40
N LYS A 38 -7.66 15.03 11.36
CA LYS A 38 -7.31 13.66 10.96
C LYS A 38 -5.84 13.57 10.53
N SER A 39 -5.26 12.40 10.74
CA SER A 39 -3.96 12.03 10.20
C SER A 39 -4.15 11.02 9.06
N LEU A 40 -3.74 11.40 7.85
CA LEU A 40 -3.90 10.58 6.64
C LEU A 40 -2.63 9.78 6.29
N ASN A 41 -1.71 9.62 7.24
CA ASN A 41 -0.54 8.74 7.18
C ASN A 41 -0.86 7.34 7.74
N THR A 42 -2.04 6.81 7.37
CA THR A 42 -2.63 5.64 8.01
C THR A 42 -3.00 4.55 6.98
N GLY A 43 -3.05 3.32 7.47
CA GLY A 43 -3.53 2.16 6.74
C GLY A 43 -3.99 1.05 7.68
N ILE A 44 -4.83 0.17 7.17
CA ILE A 44 -5.39 -0.99 7.88
C ILE A 44 -5.22 -2.25 7.02
N VAL A 45 -4.94 -3.37 7.68
CA VAL A 45 -4.94 -4.70 7.07
C VAL A 45 -5.70 -5.67 7.96
N THR A 46 -6.41 -6.63 7.36
CA THR A 46 -7.10 -7.71 8.07
C THR A 46 -6.44 -9.06 7.79
N LEU A 47 -6.47 -9.96 8.79
CA LEU A 47 -5.99 -11.33 8.68
C LEU A 47 -7.15 -12.34 8.52
N LEU A 48 -8.34 -11.86 8.19
CA LEU A 48 -9.56 -12.65 7.97
C LEU A 48 -10.18 -12.26 6.63
N ASN A 49 -10.54 -13.25 5.81
CA ASN A 49 -11.22 -13.04 4.53
C ASN A 49 -12.17 -14.20 4.25
N TYR A 50 -13.43 -13.93 3.94
CA TYR A 50 -14.46 -14.94 3.69
C TYR A 50 -14.52 -16.02 4.79
N GLY A 51 -14.51 -15.58 6.06
CA GLY A 51 -14.53 -16.44 7.24
C GLY A 51 -13.27 -17.29 7.46
N LYS A 52 -12.19 -17.09 6.70
CA LYS A 52 -10.96 -17.88 6.80
C LYS A 52 -9.75 -17.01 7.14
N HIS A 53 -8.87 -17.55 7.99
CA HIS A 53 -7.60 -16.92 8.30
C HIS A 53 -6.73 -16.81 7.03
N VAL A 54 -6.18 -15.62 6.80
CA VAL A 54 -5.33 -15.32 5.65
C VAL A 54 -3.91 -15.80 5.94
N PRO A 55 -3.26 -16.59 5.06
CA PRO A 55 -1.90 -17.07 5.29
C PRO A 55 -0.88 -15.93 5.51
N PRO A 56 0.21 -16.16 6.27
CA PRO A 56 1.23 -15.14 6.50
C PRO A 56 1.85 -14.55 5.22
N ALA A 57 2.09 -15.38 4.20
CA ALA A 57 2.64 -14.93 2.92
C ALA A 57 1.74 -13.87 2.26
N VAL A 58 0.44 -14.14 2.17
CA VAL A 58 -0.56 -13.18 1.64
C VAL A 58 -0.63 -11.94 2.53
N SER A 59 -0.66 -12.11 3.85
CA SER A 59 -0.75 -11.02 4.81
C SER A 59 0.44 -10.05 4.73
N HIS A 60 1.65 -10.56 4.52
CA HIS A 60 2.84 -9.74 4.31
C HIS A 60 2.76 -8.95 3.01
N VAL A 61 2.27 -9.57 1.93
CA VAL A 61 2.09 -8.89 0.64
C VAL A 61 1.00 -7.83 0.73
N THR A 62 -0.12 -8.10 1.40
CA THR A 62 -1.16 -7.09 1.68
C THR A 62 -0.60 -5.92 2.48
N LEU A 63 0.15 -6.17 3.55
CA LEU A 63 0.78 -5.09 4.30
C LEU A 63 1.72 -4.26 3.43
N ALA A 64 2.56 -4.91 2.62
CA ALA A 64 3.46 -4.23 1.69
C ALA A 64 2.68 -3.42 0.63
N HIS A 65 1.53 -3.92 0.17
CA HIS A 65 0.62 -3.22 -0.75
C HIS A 65 0.10 -1.92 -0.15
N GLU A 66 -0.44 -1.98 1.08
CA GLU A 66 -0.94 -0.78 1.77
C GLU A 66 0.17 0.23 2.10
N ILE A 67 1.37 -0.25 2.42
CA ILE A 67 2.55 0.63 2.57
C ILE A 67 2.95 1.23 1.21
N GLY A 68 2.88 0.46 0.13
CA GLY A 68 3.12 0.93 -1.24
C GLY A 68 2.19 2.07 -1.64
N HIS A 69 0.91 2.00 -1.26
CA HIS A 69 -0.02 3.12 -1.37
C HIS A 69 0.43 4.32 -0.55
N ASN A 70 0.76 4.15 0.74
CA ASN A 70 1.28 5.25 1.57
C ASN A 70 2.54 5.91 0.96
N PHE A 71 3.37 5.14 0.28
CA PHE A 71 4.57 5.63 -0.41
C PHE A 71 4.27 6.28 -1.76
N GLY A 72 3.02 6.20 -2.23
CA GLY A 72 2.52 6.91 -3.40
C GLY A 72 2.43 6.10 -4.68
N SER A 73 2.45 4.77 -4.58
CA SER A 73 2.12 3.94 -5.74
C SER A 73 0.61 3.83 -5.91
N PRO A 74 0.06 4.08 -7.11
CA PRO A 74 -1.23 3.53 -7.49
C PRO A 74 -1.11 2.00 -7.71
N HIS A 75 -2.23 1.37 -8.05
CA HIS A 75 -2.19 -0.01 -8.55
C HIS A 75 -1.40 -0.10 -9.86
N ASP A 76 -0.74 -1.24 -10.06
CA ASP A 76 0.02 -1.52 -11.27
C ASP A 76 -0.93 -1.59 -12.49
N PRO A 77 -0.60 -0.91 -13.59
CA PRO A 77 -1.35 -1.06 -14.84
C PRO A 77 -1.01 -2.39 -15.53
N GLU A 78 -1.69 -2.70 -16.63
CA GLU A 78 -1.56 -3.97 -17.34
C GLU A 78 -0.11 -4.29 -17.75
N GLN A 79 0.63 -3.30 -18.26
CA GLN A 79 2.04 -3.47 -18.65
C GLN A 79 2.98 -3.80 -17.48
N CYS A 80 2.55 -3.56 -16.24
CA CYS A 80 3.29 -3.88 -15.02
C CYS A 80 2.60 -5.02 -14.22
N SER A 81 1.70 -5.76 -14.86
CA SER A 81 0.96 -6.89 -14.27
C SER A 81 1.17 -8.16 -15.10
N PRO A 82 2.39 -8.72 -15.14
CA PRO A 82 2.76 -9.76 -16.10
C PRO A 82 2.08 -11.12 -15.87
N GLY A 83 1.55 -11.37 -14.67
CA GLY A 83 0.93 -12.64 -14.33
C GLY A 83 1.87 -13.85 -14.51
N GLY A 84 1.32 -14.96 -15.00
CA GLY A 84 2.09 -16.16 -15.34
C GLY A 84 2.79 -16.83 -14.15
N GLU A 85 3.87 -17.55 -14.43
CA GLU A 85 4.68 -18.30 -13.45
C GLU A 85 5.31 -17.39 -12.39
N ASP A 86 5.86 -16.25 -12.80
CA ASP A 86 6.50 -15.29 -11.89
C ASP A 86 5.49 -14.46 -11.08
N GLY A 87 4.22 -14.42 -11.50
CA GLY A 87 3.12 -13.73 -10.82
C GLY A 87 3.16 -12.21 -11.00
N ASN A 88 2.17 -11.53 -10.39
CA ASN A 88 2.10 -10.08 -10.37
C ASN A 88 2.94 -9.46 -9.25
N PHE A 89 3.24 -8.17 -9.38
CA PHE A 89 3.96 -7.40 -8.37
C PHE A 89 3.07 -7.00 -7.19
N ILE A 90 3.67 -6.46 -6.13
CA ILE A 90 3.01 -6.07 -4.88
C ILE A 90 1.79 -5.17 -5.12
N MET A 91 1.84 -4.25 -6.08
CA MET A 91 0.79 -3.26 -6.31
C MET A 91 -0.30 -3.73 -7.29
N PHE A 92 -0.37 -5.02 -7.59
CA PHE A 92 -1.47 -5.57 -8.38
C PHE A 92 -2.82 -5.34 -7.70
N ALA A 93 -3.84 -4.93 -8.47
CA ALA A 93 -5.14 -4.51 -7.94
C ALA A 93 -6.00 -5.65 -7.35
N ARG A 94 -5.59 -6.91 -7.48
CA ARG A 94 -6.34 -8.09 -7.00
C ARG A 94 -5.47 -8.93 -6.08
N ALA A 95 -6.13 -9.79 -5.29
CA ALA A 95 -5.46 -10.70 -4.38
C ALA A 95 -4.40 -11.56 -5.09
N THR A 96 -3.28 -11.77 -4.42
CA THR A 96 -2.18 -12.63 -4.86
C THR A 96 -1.96 -13.76 -3.86
N SER A 97 -1.36 -14.86 -4.31
CA SER A 97 -1.05 -16.02 -3.46
C SER A 97 0.15 -15.77 -2.54
N GLY A 98 1.00 -14.79 -2.86
CA GLY A 98 2.15 -14.39 -2.06
C GLY A 98 3.37 -15.31 -2.17
N ASP A 99 3.28 -16.37 -2.96
CA ASP A 99 4.31 -17.41 -3.16
C ASP A 99 5.11 -17.22 -4.46
N LYS A 100 4.66 -16.35 -5.37
CA LYS A 100 5.35 -16.14 -6.65
C LYS A 100 6.47 -15.12 -6.52
N LYS A 101 7.47 -15.26 -7.40
CA LYS A 101 8.70 -14.45 -7.42
C LYS A 101 8.46 -12.94 -7.43
N ASN A 102 7.45 -12.45 -8.13
CA ASN A 102 7.16 -11.01 -8.19
C ASN A 102 6.32 -10.51 -7.00
N ASN A 103 5.66 -11.39 -6.24
CA ASN A 103 4.80 -10.99 -5.12
C ASN A 103 5.57 -10.31 -3.98
N ASN A 104 6.90 -10.42 -3.95
CA ASN A 104 7.76 -9.73 -2.97
C ASN A 104 8.52 -8.53 -3.56
N ARG A 105 8.13 -8.03 -4.74
CA ARG A 105 8.78 -6.89 -5.41
C ARG A 105 7.77 -5.84 -5.82
N PHE A 106 8.22 -4.59 -5.80
CA PHE A 106 7.53 -3.50 -6.49
C PHE A 106 7.86 -3.54 -7.99
N SER A 107 6.87 -3.23 -8.83
CA SER A 107 7.08 -3.16 -10.27
C SER A 107 7.89 -1.91 -10.65
N PRO A 108 8.46 -1.84 -11.87
CA PRO A 108 9.03 -0.59 -12.37
C PRO A 108 8.04 0.58 -12.35
N CYS A 109 6.73 0.33 -12.58
CA CYS A 109 5.69 1.36 -12.51
C CYS A 109 5.50 1.87 -11.08
N SER A 110 5.45 0.97 -10.09
CA SER A 110 5.31 1.35 -8.69
C SER A 110 6.51 2.19 -8.22
N LEU A 111 7.73 1.74 -8.53
CA LEU A 111 8.96 2.45 -8.16
C LEU A 111 9.05 3.84 -8.78
N LYS A 112 8.61 4.00 -10.03
CA LYS A 112 8.54 5.31 -10.70
C LYS A 112 7.60 6.29 -9.97
N SER A 113 6.53 5.79 -9.37
CA SER A 113 5.54 6.58 -8.64
C SER A 113 5.99 6.88 -7.20
N ILE A 114 6.59 5.89 -6.53
CA ILE A 114 7.05 5.98 -5.14
C ILE A 114 8.21 6.97 -4.98
N ASN A 115 9.18 6.94 -5.89
CA ASN A 115 10.44 7.68 -5.71
C ASN A 115 10.25 9.19 -5.53
N PRO A 116 9.46 9.90 -6.37
CA PRO A 116 9.21 11.33 -6.17
C PRO A 116 8.56 11.65 -4.82
N VAL A 117 7.57 10.84 -4.40
CA VAL A 117 6.85 11.03 -3.13
C VAL A 117 7.79 10.84 -1.95
N LEU A 118 8.60 9.78 -1.92
CA LEU A 118 9.57 9.58 -0.84
C LEU A 118 10.62 10.69 -0.80
N ASN A 119 11.15 11.10 -1.96
CA ASN A 119 12.17 12.16 -2.01
C ASN A 119 11.63 13.50 -1.50
N PHE A 120 10.37 13.82 -1.82
CA PHE A 120 9.75 15.08 -1.38
C PHE A 120 9.24 15.03 0.07
N LYS A 121 8.44 14.01 0.41
CA LYS A 121 7.73 13.95 1.70
C LYS A 121 8.55 13.32 2.82
N ALA A 122 9.42 12.36 2.52
CA ALA A 122 10.07 11.53 3.55
C ALA A 122 11.55 11.83 3.74
N ARG A 123 12.31 11.96 2.65
CA ARG A 123 13.78 12.11 2.65
C ARG A 123 14.27 13.55 2.51
N SER A 124 13.37 14.52 2.33
CA SER A 124 13.73 15.94 2.28
C SER A 124 14.11 16.44 3.68
N PRO A 125 14.75 17.63 3.80
CA PRO A 125 15.04 18.23 5.11
C PRO A 125 13.81 18.49 5.98
N LYS A 126 12.61 18.51 5.38
CA LYS A 126 11.32 18.66 6.07
C LYS A 126 10.56 17.33 6.23
N GLY A 127 11.17 16.22 5.80
CA GLY A 127 10.59 14.90 5.86
C GLY A 127 10.62 14.30 7.27
N CYS A 128 10.05 13.10 7.39
CA CYS A 128 9.90 12.42 8.68
C CYS A 128 10.75 11.15 8.84
N PHE A 129 11.51 10.75 7.82
CA PHE A 129 12.42 9.60 7.96
C PHE A 129 13.70 10.02 8.66
N THR A 130 14.12 9.23 9.64
CA THR A 130 15.37 9.40 10.38
C THR A 130 16.36 8.31 9.94
N GLY A 131 17.64 8.68 9.78
CA GLY A 131 18.74 7.75 9.51
C GLY A 131 19.55 7.43 10.75
#